data_AF-A0A0C3Q7S6-F1
#
_entry.id   AF-A0A0C3Q7S6-F1
#
_cell.length_a   1.000
_cell.length_b   1.000
_cell.length_c   1.000
_cell.angle_alpha   90.00
_cell.angle_beta   90.00
_cell.angle_gamma   90.00
#
_symmetry.space_group_name_H-M   'P 1'
#
loop_
_entity.id
_entity.type
_entity.pdbx_description
1 polymer ?
#
loop_
_entity_poly.entity_id
_entity_poly.type
_entity_poly.pdbx_seq_one_letter_code
_entity_poly.pdbx_strand_id
1 'polypeptide(L)'
;AIALNHKYQSIVAGTSCTNYDIGCIGDAFAQCVWGTWVATKCPVGTVCAALPNVGAPGTSIACTTPADRDMRIAITGATLKMKRHRRHDRIGSRRH
;
A
#
# COMPACT_ATOMS: atom_id res chain seq x y z
N ALA A 1 0.02 0.63 -3.37
CA ALA A 1 -0.18 1.29 -2.06
C ALA A 1 -1.39 2.22 -2.04
N ILE A 2 -1.33 3.46 -2.55
CA ILE A 2 -2.44 4.45 -2.40
C ILE A 2 -3.79 3.91 -2.90
N ALA A 3 -3.84 3.37 -4.11
CA ALA A 3 -5.06 2.77 -4.66
C ALA A 3 -5.58 1.58 -3.83
N LEU A 4 -4.68 0.80 -3.22
CA LEU A 4 -5.07 -0.31 -2.34
C LEU A 4 -5.66 0.20 -1.03
N ASN A 5 -5.05 1.22 -0.41
CA ASN A 5 -5.62 1.87 0.78
C ASN A 5 -7.03 2.43 0.51
N HIS A 6 -7.26 3.02 -0.67
CA HIS A 6 -8.60 3.44 -1.08
C HIS A 6 -9.56 2.25 -1.27
N LYS A 7 -9.14 1.19 -1.96
CA LYS A 7 -9.95 -0.03 -2.14
C LYS A 7 -10.39 -0.62 -0.80
N TYR A 8 -9.53 -0.61 0.20
CA TYR A 8 -9.83 -1.17 1.52
C TYR A 8 -10.88 -0.40 2.31
N GLN A 9 -11.15 0.87 1.97
CA GLN A 9 -12.22 1.65 2.61
C GLN A 9 -13.62 1.09 2.33
N SER A 10 -13.81 0.31 1.26
CA SER A 10 -15.09 -0.29 0.91
C SER A 10 -15.24 -1.74 1.39
N ILE A 11 -14.24 -2.30 2.09
CA ILE A 11 -14.29 -3.68 2.58
C ILE A 11 -14.88 -3.69 3.99
N VAL A 12 -15.81 -4.62 4.21
CA VAL A 12 -16.49 -4.80 5.50
C VAL A 12 -16.26 -6.24 5.96
N ALA A 13 -16.11 -6.46 7.27
CA ALA A 13 -15.95 -7.80 7.81
C ALA A 13 -17.21 -8.64 7.56
N GLY A 14 -17.05 -9.94 7.32
CA GLY A 14 -18.16 -10.85 7.05
C GLY A 14 -18.70 -10.82 5.62
N THR A 15 -18.17 -9.97 4.72
CA THR A 15 -18.53 -10.00 3.29
C THR A 15 -17.65 -10.99 2.51
N SER A 16 -18.11 -11.34 1.31
CA SER A 16 -17.43 -12.30 0.46
C SER A 16 -16.11 -11.76 -0.10
N CYS A 17 -15.14 -12.65 -0.30
CA CYS A 17 -13.83 -12.33 -0.83
C CYS A 17 -13.18 -13.53 -1.52
N THR A 18 -12.05 -13.30 -2.20
CA THR A 18 -11.26 -14.37 -2.79
C THR A 18 -10.32 -14.94 -1.73
N ASN A 19 -10.32 -16.27 -1.56
CA ASN A 19 -9.44 -16.93 -0.59
C ASN A 19 -8.00 -16.43 -0.69
N TYR A 20 -7.39 -16.20 0.48
CA TYR A 20 -6.03 -15.68 0.64
C TYR A 20 -5.83 -14.20 0.27
N ASP A 21 -6.89 -13.47 -0.12
CA ASP A 21 -6.82 -12.01 -0.19
C ASP A 21 -6.44 -11.45 1.20
N ILE A 22 -5.56 -10.45 1.19
CA ILE A 22 -5.16 -9.70 2.38
C ILE A 22 -5.45 -8.22 2.19
N GLY A 23 -5.83 -7.54 3.26
CA GLY A 23 -6.18 -6.13 3.21
C GLY A 23 -6.39 -5.51 4.57
N CYS A 24 -7.06 -4.37 4.57
CA CYS A 24 -7.41 -3.65 5.78
C CYS A 24 -8.93 -3.46 5.85
N ILE A 25 -9.49 -3.54 7.06
CA ILE A 25 -10.88 -3.17 7.35
C ILE A 25 -10.82 -2.17 8.49
N GLY A 26 -11.03 -0.89 8.17
CA GLY A 26 -10.63 0.21 9.04
C GLY A 26 -9.14 0.10 9.38
N ASP A 27 -8.81 0.16 10.67
CA ASP A 27 -7.43 0.01 11.17
C ASP A 27 -7.01 -1.45 11.44
N ALA A 28 -7.89 -2.42 11.19
CA ALA A 28 -7.62 -3.83 11.45
C ALA A 28 -7.01 -4.54 10.22
N PHE A 29 -6.09 -5.47 10.47
CA PHE A 29 -5.54 -6.35 9.45
C PHE A 29 -6.55 -7.42 9.09
N ALA A 30 -6.85 -7.55 7.80
CA ALA A 30 -7.89 -8.46 7.32
C ALA A 30 -7.31 -9.53 6.38
N GLN A 31 -7.83 -10.74 6.51
CA GLN A 31 -7.54 -11.87 5.62
C GLN A 31 -8.84 -12.51 5.16
N CYS A 32 -8.86 -12.97 3.93
CA CYS A 32 -9.96 -13.77 3.42
C CYS A 32 -9.74 -15.24 3.78
N VAL A 33 -10.59 -15.76 4.66
CA VAL A 33 -10.57 -17.16 5.09
C VAL A 33 -11.90 -17.78 4.66
N TRP A 34 -11.81 -18.81 3.81
CA TRP A 34 -12.97 -19.57 3.32
C TRP A 34 -14.03 -18.67 2.67
N GLY A 35 -13.56 -17.72 1.85
CA GLY A 35 -14.39 -16.80 1.09
C GLY A 35 -14.99 -15.66 1.91
N THR A 36 -14.59 -15.49 3.18
CA THR A 36 -15.13 -14.44 4.06
C THR A 36 -14.02 -13.58 4.67
N TRP A 37 -14.22 -12.27 4.70
CA TRP A 37 -13.29 -11.34 5.34
C TRP A 37 -13.31 -11.48 6.85
N VAL A 38 -12.15 -11.81 7.42
CA VAL A 38 -11.91 -11.86 8.87
C VAL A 38 -10.88 -10.78 9.23
N ALA A 39 -11.24 -9.91 10.18
CA ALA A 39 -10.38 -8.82 10.63
C ALA A 39 -9.80 -9.09 12.02
N THR A 40 -8.51 -8.85 12.19
CA THR A 40 -7.79 -8.87 13.46
C THR A 40 -7.30 -7.47 13.77
N LYS A 41 -7.63 -6.95 14.96
CA LYS A 41 -7.23 -5.61 15.36
C LYS A 41 -5.70 -5.48 15.38
N CYS A 42 -5.18 -4.41 14.80
CA CYS A 42 -3.76 -4.09 14.92
C CYS A 42 -3.41 -3.72 16.38
N PRO A 43 -2.16 -3.94 16.81
CA PRO A 43 -1.68 -3.50 18.12
C PRO A 43 -1.98 -2.02 18.39
N VAL A 44 -2.13 -1.65 19.67
CA VAL A 44 -2.38 -0.26 20.07
C VAL A 44 -1.30 0.66 19.50
N GLY A 45 -1.72 1.82 18.98
CA GLY A 45 -0.83 2.80 18.34
C GLY A 45 -0.45 2.48 16.89
N THR A 46 -0.96 1.37 16.34
CA THR A 46 -0.73 0.98 14.94
C THR A 46 -2.03 0.90 14.16
N VAL A 47 -1.92 1.03 12.83
CA VAL A 47 -3.01 0.98 11.86
C VAL A 47 -2.65 0.01 10.75
N CYS A 48 -3.62 -0.71 10.20
CA CYS A 48 -3.43 -1.47 8.97
C CYS A 48 -3.27 -0.52 7.78
N ALA A 49 -2.23 -0.73 6.97
CA ALA A 49 -2.07 0.00 5.73
C ALA A 49 -1.39 -0.85 4.64
N ALA A 50 -1.70 -0.51 3.39
CA ALA A 50 -0.95 -0.90 2.21
C ALA A 50 0.27 0.01 2.04
N LEU A 51 1.46 -0.56 2.22
CA LEU A 51 2.71 0.17 2.29
C LEU A 51 3.62 -0.17 1.09
N PRO A 52 4.14 0.83 0.36
CA PRO A 52 5.14 0.60 -0.70
C PRO A 52 6.38 -0.09 -0.15
N ASN A 53 6.84 -1.17 -0.79
CA ASN A 53 8.04 -1.88 -0.34
C ASN A 53 9.26 -0.96 -0.38
N VAL A 54 10.08 -1.00 0.67
CA VAL A 54 11.34 -0.23 0.72
C VAL A 54 12.42 -1.10 0.08
N GLY A 55 13.18 -0.53 -0.86
CA GLY A 55 14.25 -1.25 -1.54
C GLY A 55 13.82 -2.28 -2.58
N ALA A 56 12.51 -2.50 -2.77
CA ALA A 56 11.96 -3.43 -3.75
C ALA A 56 10.66 -2.90 -4.37
N PRO A 57 10.29 -3.33 -5.59
CA PRO A 57 8.95 -3.07 -6.12
C PRO A 57 7.88 -3.81 -5.31
N GLY A 58 6.65 -3.30 -5.34
CA GLY A 58 5.49 -3.94 -4.73
C GLY A 58 4.90 -3.18 -3.56
N THR A 59 3.98 -3.82 -2.86
CA THR A 59 3.28 -3.28 -1.69
C THR A 59 3.07 -4.42 -0.70
N SER A 60 3.30 -4.17 0.58
CA SER A 60 2.98 -5.09 1.68
C SER A 60 1.81 -4.52 2.49
N ILE A 61 0.96 -5.39 3.00
CA ILE A 61 -0.11 -5.02 3.93
C ILE A 61 0.38 -5.34 5.34
N ALA A 62 0.38 -4.36 6.24
CA ALA A 62 0.88 -4.56 7.60
C ALA A 62 0.25 -3.58 8.60
N CYS A 63 0.23 -3.98 9.87
CA CYS A 63 0.07 -3.05 10.98
C CYS A 63 1.34 -2.20 11.11
N THR A 64 1.19 -0.88 11.11
CA THR A 64 2.32 0.06 11.20
C THR A 64 1.90 1.34 11.92
N THR A 65 2.84 2.20 12.29
CA THR A 65 2.47 3.50 12.86
C THR A 65 1.94 4.43 11.75
N PRO A 66 1.03 5.37 12.07
CA PRO A 66 0.60 6.38 11.09
C PRO A 66 1.77 7.18 10.51
N ALA A 67 2.78 7.47 11.33
CA ALA A 67 3.99 8.18 10.90
C ALA A 67 4.77 7.39 9.83
N ASP A 68 5.01 6.09 10.05
CA ASP A 68 5.70 5.23 9.08
C ASP A 68 4.91 5.06 7.78
N ARG A 69 3.58 4.94 7.88
CA ARG A 69 2.68 4.93 6.73
C ARG A 69 2.89 6.17 5.88
N ASP A 70 2.80 7.35 6.49
CA ASP A 70 2.86 8.64 5.80
C ASP A 70 4.24 8.87 5.18
N MET A 71 5.30 8.54 5.91
CA MET A 71 6.67 8.61 5.40
C MET A 71 6.86 7.75 4.13
N ARG A 72 6.40 6.49 4.15
CA ARG A 72 6.56 5.58 3.00
C ARG A 72 5.71 5.97 1.80
N ILE A 73 4.51 6.50 2.04
CA ILE A 73 3.65 7.04 0.98
C ILE A 73 4.32 8.28 0.34
N ALA A 74 4.86 9.20 1.15
CA ALA A 74 5.55 10.39 0.67
C ALA A 74 6.79 10.06 -0.18
N ILE A 75 7.62 9.09 0.25
CA ILE A 75 8.80 8.63 -0.50
C ILE A 75 8.40 8.10 -1.89
N THR A 76 7.26 7.42 -2.00
CA THR A 76 6.78 6.91 -3.29
C THR A 76 6.39 8.04 -4.25
N GLY A 77 5.73 9.09 -3.73
CA GLY A 77 5.44 10.30 -4.51
C GLY A 77 6.72 10.98 -5.03
N ALA A 78 7.75 11.08 -4.19
CA ALA A 78 9.07 11.60 -4.58
C ALA A 78 9.76 10.72 -5.64
N THR A 79 9.72 9.39 -5.46
CA THR A 79 10.34 8.42 -6.38
C THR A 79 9.69 8.44 -7.77
N LEU A 80 8.36 8.58 -7.84
CA LEU A 80 7.63 8.71 -9.11
C LEU A 80 8.05 9.99 -9.86
N LYS A 81 8.23 11.11 -9.14
CA LYS A 81 8.74 12.36 -9.74
C LYS A 81 10.16 12.19 -10.28
N MET A 82 11.05 11.54 -9.53
CA MET A 82 12.43 11.26 -9.99
C MET A 82 12.47 10.38 -11.25
N LYS A 83 11.64 9.33 -11.32
CA LYS A 83 11.53 8.50 -12.53
C LYS A 83 11.02 9.29 -13.74
N ARG A 84 10.12 10.26 -13.54
CA ARG A 84 9.62 11.13 -14.63
C ARG A 84 10.70 12.10 -15.09
N HIS A 85 11.52 12.65 -14.19
CA HIS A 85 12.62 13.55 -14.55
C HIS A 85 13.70 12.82 -15.37
N ARG A 86 14.09 11.59 -15.00
CA ARG A 86 15.07 10.79 -15.76
C ARG A 86 14.62 10.39 -17.17
N ARG A 87 13.33 10.51 -17.53
CA ARG A 87 12.87 10.25 -18.92
C ARG A 87 13.06 11.44 -19.85
N HIS A 88 13.19 12.66 -19.34
CA HIS A 88 13.40 13.85 -20.17
C HIS A 88 14.87 14.09 -20.53
N ASP A 89 15.83 13.59 -19.74
CA ASP A 89 17.27 13.80 -20.02
C ASP A 89 17.89 12.83 -21.04
N ARG A 90 17.16 11.82 -21.53
CA ARG A 90 17.68 10.85 -22.52
C ARG A 90 17.33 11.13 -23.98
N ILE A 91 16.63 12.23 -24.28
CA ILE A 91 16.28 12.62 -25.66
C ILE A 91 17.22 13.73 -26.20
N GLY A 92 18.16 14.24 -25.39
CA GLY A 92 19.00 15.40 -25.73
C GLY A 92 20.47 15.16 -26.08
N SER A 93 20.99 13.92 -26.11
CA SER A 93 22.44 13.68 -26.33
C SER A 93 22.74 12.95 -27.65
N ARG A 94 22.37 13.57 -28.78
CA ARG A 94 23.00 13.35 -30.09
C ARG A 94 23.05 14.68 -30.83
N ARG A 95 24.15 15.41 -30.64
CA ARG A 95 24.72 16.40 -31.57
C ARG A 95 26.04 16.91 -30.97
N HIS A 96 27.15 16.28 -31.37
CA HIS A 96 28.28 16.87 -32.10
C HIS A 96 29.40 15.83 -32.20
#